data_AF-A0A670JJD3-F1
#
_entry.id   AF-A0A670JJD3-F1
#
_cell.length_a   1.000
_cell.length_b   1.000
_cell.length_c   1.000
_cell.angle_alpha   90.00
_cell.angle_beta   90.00
_cell.angle_gamma   90.00
#
_symmetry.space_group_name_H-M   'P 1'
#
loop_
_entity.id
_entity.type
_entity.pdbx_description
1 polymer ?
#
loop_
_entity_poly.entity_id
_entity_poly.type
_entity_poly.pdbx_seq_one_letter_code
_entity_poly.pdbx_strand_id
1 'polypeptide(L)'
;MQEELAGMEAKLEKVASWLKKTFGDQPIPPYEADARTVDILYELAECNESRDGDVRLLIEDMKQKAVEYESDGETESLNLKLRRVGLS
;
A
#
# COMPACT_ATOMS: atom_id res chain seq x y z
N MET A 1 -28.15 22.14 4.75
CA MET A 1 -28.33 21.94 3.29
C MET A 1 -27.06 22.25 2.50
N GLN A 2 -26.37 23.39 2.68
CA GLN A 2 -25.10 23.65 1.95
C GLN A 2 -23.91 22.78 2.40
N GLU A 3 -23.85 22.43 3.68
CA GLU A 3 -22.75 21.63 4.26
C GLU A 3 -22.79 20.14 3.86
N GLU A 4 -23.99 19.62 3.59
CA GLU A 4 -24.22 18.22 3.19
C GLU A 4 -23.84 17.97 1.72
N LEU A 5 -24.09 18.96 0.85
CA LEU A 5 -23.65 18.96 -0.55
C LEU A 5 -22.12 19.02 -0.68
N ALA A 6 -21.48 19.87 0.13
CA ALA A 6 -20.02 19.97 0.16
C ALA A 6 -19.34 18.65 0.61
N GLY A 7 -19.97 17.93 1.54
CA GLY A 7 -19.51 16.60 1.96
C GLY A 7 -19.59 15.55 0.85
N MET A 8 -20.66 15.57 0.05
CA MET A 8 -20.81 14.64 -1.09
C MET A 8 -19.83 14.94 -2.22
N GLU A 9 -19.55 16.20 -2.52
CA GLU A 9 -18.56 16.60 -3.54
C GLU A 9 -17.15 16.12 -3.17
N ALA A 10 -16.74 16.28 -1.90
CA ALA A 10 -15.44 15.81 -1.43
C ALA A 10 -15.31 14.28 -1.51
N LYS A 11 -16.38 13.54 -1.17
CA LYS A 11 -16.41 12.07 -1.33
C LYS A 11 -16.27 11.67 -2.79
N LEU A 12 -16.99 12.33 -3.69
CA LEU A 12 -16.93 12.09 -5.13
C LEU A 12 -15.53 12.32 -5.69
N GLU A 13 -14.87 13.42 -5.32
CA GLU A 13 -13.52 13.73 -5.78
C GLU A 13 -12.50 12.68 -5.32
N LYS A 14 -12.62 12.21 -4.06
CA LYS A 14 -11.77 11.14 -3.53
C LYS A 14 -12.00 9.82 -4.27
N VAL A 15 -13.27 9.44 -4.48
CA VAL A 15 -13.64 8.22 -5.24
C VAL A 15 -13.15 8.29 -6.68
N ALA A 16 -13.33 9.42 -7.36
CA ALA A 16 -12.87 9.60 -8.74
C ALA A 16 -11.35 9.47 -8.85
N SER A 17 -10.60 10.07 -7.92
CA SER A 17 -9.15 9.97 -7.85
C SER A 17 -8.68 8.54 -7.59
N TRP A 18 -9.33 7.83 -6.66
CA TRP A 18 -9.03 6.43 -6.35
C TRP A 18 -9.32 5.51 -7.53
N LEU A 19 -10.48 5.67 -8.18
CA LEU A 19 -10.86 4.87 -9.35
C LEU A 19 -9.90 5.10 -10.53
N LYS A 20 -9.49 6.34 -10.79
CA LYS A 20 -8.51 6.66 -11.83
C LYS A 20 -7.15 6.01 -11.57
N LYS A 21 -6.70 5.99 -10.30
CA LYS A 21 -5.45 5.33 -9.91
C LYS A 21 -5.53 3.81 -10.05
N THR A 22 -6.65 3.19 -9.68
CA THR A 22 -6.80 1.72 -9.64
C THR A 22 -7.16 1.11 -10.99
N PHE A 23 -8.00 1.78 -11.78
CA PHE A 23 -8.57 1.24 -13.03
C PHE A 23 -8.18 2.03 -14.29
N GLY A 24 -7.45 3.15 -14.16
CA GLY A 24 -7.06 4.01 -15.28
C GLY A 24 -8.16 5.00 -15.70
N ASP A 25 -8.00 5.64 -16.86
CA ASP A 25 -8.92 6.66 -17.40
C ASP A 25 -10.18 6.05 -18.05
N GLN A 26 -10.86 5.16 -17.35
CA GLN A 26 -12.14 4.61 -17.80
C GLN A 26 -13.28 5.58 -17.41
N PRO A 27 -14.08 6.08 -18.36
CA PRO A 27 -15.17 6.99 -18.04
C PRO A 27 -16.25 6.25 -17.23
N ILE A 28 -16.58 6.79 -16.05
CA ILE A 28 -17.67 6.27 -15.21
C ILE A 28 -19.00 6.69 -15.87
N PRO A 29 -19.88 5.74 -16.21
CA PRO A 29 -21.18 6.08 -16.77
C PRO A 29 -22.03 6.90 -15.77
N PRO A 30 -22.72 7.95 -16.22
CA PRO A 30 -23.45 8.87 -15.34
C PRO A 30 -24.65 8.21 -14.63
N TYR A 31 -25.08 7.03 -15.05
CA TYR A 31 -26.14 6.24 -14.40
C TYR A 31 -25.62 5.31 -13.30
N GLU A 32 -24.29 5.16 -13.16
CA GLU A 32 -23.67 4.26 -12.19
C GLU A 32 -23.31 5.01 -10.88
N ALA A 33 -23.25 6.35 -10.92
CA ALA A 33 -22.98 7.22 -9.79
C ALA A 33 -24.25 7.58 -8.99
N ASP A 34 -24.94 6.58 -8.45
CA ASP A 34 -25.99 6.80 -7.44
C ASP A 34 -25.37 7.19 -6.09
N ALA A 35 -26.10 7.94 -5.24
CA ALA A 35 -25.62 8.36 -3.93
C ALA A 35 -25.17 7.17 -3.06
N ARG A 36 -25.83 6.01 -3.17
CA ARG A 36 -25.38 4.78 -2.50
C ARG A 36 -24.10 4.21 -3.11
N THR A 37 -23.95 4.25 -4.43
CA THR A 37 -22.75 3.74 -5.10
C THR A 37 -21.52 4.55 -4.67
N VAL A 38 -21.66 5.88 -4.60
CA VAL A 38 -20.57 6.77 -4.17
C VAL A 38 -20.14 6.49 -2.74
N ASP A 39 -21.08 6.26 -1.83
CA ASP A 39 -20.77 6.00 -0.42
C ASP A 39 -20.05 4.65 -0.24
N ILE A 40 -20.52 3.60 -0.92
CA ILE A 40 -19.86 2.29 -0.95
C ILE A 40 -18.44 2.40 -1.52
N LEU A 41 -18.27 3.15 -2.62
CA LEU A 41 -16.96 3.35 -3.24
C LEU A 41 -16.02 4.17 -2.35
N TYR A 42 -16.55 5.12 -1.58
CA TYR A 42 -15.78 5.91 -0.64
C TYR A 42 -15.23 5.04 0.50
N GLU A 43 -16.07 4.23 1.14
CA GLU A 43 -15.65 3.27 2.16
C GLU A 43 -14.60 2.29 1.62
N LEU A 44 -14.79 1.82 0.38
CA LEU A 44 -13.87 0.93 -0.30
C LEU A 44 -12.51 1.60 -0.55
N ALA A 45 -12.52 2.87 -0.98
CA ALA A 45 -11.30 3.66 -1.18
C ALA A 45 -10.52 3.83 0.14
N GLU A 46 -11.21 4.16 1.24
CA GLU A 46 -10.57 4.30 2.55
C GLU A 46 -9.95 2.98 3.05
N CYS A 47 -10.70 1.88 2.93
CA CYS A 47 -10.21 0.56 3.29
C CYS A 47 -8.99 0.16 2.44
N ASN A 48 -9.00 0.48 1.15
CA ASN A 48 -7.90 0.14 0.25
C ASN A 48 -6.64 0.98 0.54
N GLU A 49 -6.78 2.28 0.82
CA GLU A 49 -5.65 3.14 1.22
C GLU A 49 -4.96 2.63 2.49
N SER A 50 -5.74 2.26 3.52
CA SER A 50 -5.18 1.72 4.75
C SER A 50 -4.43 0.40 4.52
N ARG A 51 -5.02 -0.52 3.75
CA ARG A 51 -4.43 -1.84 3.48
C ARG A 51 -3.19 -1.77 2.59
N ASP A 52 -3.19 -0.89 1.58
CA ASP A 52 -2.02 -0.70 0.70
C ASP A 52 -0.82 -0.18 1.50
N GLY A 53 -1.05 0.64 2.53
CA GLY A 53 0.00 1.08 3.46
C GLY A 53 0.65 -0.10 4.18
N ASP A 54 -0.17 -0.95 4.79
CA ASP A 54 0.31 -2.10 5.58
C ASP A 54 1.07 -3.12 4.73
N VAL A 55 0.58 -3.40 3.51
CA VAL A 55 1.24 -4.34 2.59
C VAL A 55 2.61 -3.80 2.14
N ARG A 56 2.73 -2.50 1.87
CA ARG A 56 4.01 -1.89 1.50
C ARG A 56 5.02 -1.97 2.65
N LEU A 57 4.58 -1.67 3.86
CA LEU A 57 5.42 -1.76 5.06
C LEU A 57 5.92 -3.20 5.27
N LEU A 58 5.04 -4.19 5.12
CA LEU A 58 5.41 -5.60 5.25
C LEU A 58 6.41 -6.05 4.18
N ILE A 59 6.23 -5.63 2.92
CA ILE A 59 7.18 -5.96 1.84
C ILE A 59 8.56 -5.35 2.14
N GLU A 60 8.61 -4.12 2.64
CA GLU A 60 9.88 -3.46 2.97
C GLU A 60 10.58 -4.13 4.15
N ASP A 61 9.85 -4.46 5.21
CA ASP A 61 10.34 -5.22 6.37
C ASP A 61 10.88 -6.61 5.95
N MET A 62 10.17 -7.34 5.09
CA MET A 62 10.64 -8.63 4.58
C MET A 62 11.90 -8.52 3.73
N LYS A 63 12.02 -7.47 2.91
CA LYS A 63 13.23 -7.21 2.11
C LYS A 63 14.43 -6.91 3.02
N GLN A 64 14.24 -6.07 4.03
CA GLN A 64 15.29 -5.73 4.98
C GLN A 64 15.78 -6.96 5.74
N LYS A 65 14.85 -7.79 6.24
CA LYS A 65 15.19 -9.07 6.90
C LYS A 65 15.95 -10.01 5.98
N ALA A 66 15.59 -10.12 4.70
CA ALA A 66 16.32 -10.96 3.76
C ALA A 66 17.80 -10.54 3.61
N VAL A 67 18.05 -9.22 3.53
CA VAL A 67 19.42 -8.67 3.45
C VAL A 67 20.21 -8.95 4.73
N GLU A 68 19.58 -8.81 5.90
CA GLU A 68 20.22 -9.09 7.20
C GLU A 68 20.63 -10.56 7.31
N TYR A 69 19.75 -11.50 6.94
CA TYR A 69 20.08 -12.93 6.97
C TYR A 69 21.20 -13.30 5.99
N GLU A 70 21.28 -12.67 4.82
CA GLU A 70 22.39 -12.88 3.88
C GLU A 70 23.72 -12.38 4.47
N SER A 71 23.72 -11.19 5.06
CA SER A 71 24.90 -10.60 5.71
C SER A 71 25.36 -11.41 6.93
N ASP A 72 24.44 -11.83 7.79
CA ASP A 72 24.75 -12.65 8.98
C ASP A 72 25.31 -14.01 8.57
N GLY A 73 24.73 -14.64 7.54
CA GLY A 73 25.27 -15.89 6.99
C GLY A 73 26.69 -15.74 6.43
N GLU A 74 26.98 -14.61 5.80
CA GLU A 74 28.28 -14.35 5.19
C GLU A 74 29.36 -13.99 6.24
N THR A 75 28.99 -13.21 7.25
CA THR A 75 29.85 -12.88 8.39
C THR A 75 30.16 -14.11 9.25
N GLU A 76 29.18 -14.95 9.56
CA GLU A 76 29.40 -16.21 10.26
C GLU A 76 30.30 -17.17 9.46
N SER A 77 30.12 -17.24 8.14
CA SER A 77 31.00 -18.01 7.25
C SER A 77 32.44 -17.50 7.26
N LEU A 78 32.64 -16.18 7.21
CA LEU A 78 33.96 -15.54 7.30
C LEU A 78 34.62 -15.79 8.66
N ASN A 79 33.88 -15.65 9.76
CA ASN A 79 34.36 -15.92 11.12
C ASN A 79 34.80 -17.38 11.28
N LEU A 80 34.01 -18.34 10.77
CA LEU A 80 34.38 -19.76 10.78
C LEU A 80 35.63 -20.04 9.94
N LYS A 81 35.80 -19.37 8.79
CA LYS A 81 36.99 -19.48 7.95
C LYS A 81 38.22 -18.92 8.64
N LEU A 82 38.13 -17.75 9.27
CA LEU A 82 39.22 -17.11 10.02
C LEU A 82 39.68 -17.97 11.21
N ARG A 83 38.73 -18.48 11.99
CA ARG A 83 39.00 -19.41 13.10
C ARG A 83 39.71 -20.68 12.62
N ARG A 84 39.33 -21.20 11.44
CA ARG A 84 39.96 -22.40 10.85
C ARG A 84 41.43 -22.17 10.46
N VAL A 85 41.76 -20.97 9.98
CA VAL A 85 43.15 -20.62 9.59
C VAL A 85 44.00 -20.07 10.74
N GLY A 86 43.48 -20.08 11.98
CA GLY A 86 44.20 -19.63 13.17
C GLY A 86 44.41 -18.12 13.23
N LEU A 87 43.67 -17.35 12.44
CA LEU A 87 43.68 -15.88 12.44
C LEU A 87 42.52 -15.42 13.33
N SER A 88 42.73 -15.34 14.64
CA SER A 88 41.80 -14.78 15.61
C SER A 88 42.55 -14.07 16.73
#